data_AF-A0A6L3NES2-F1
#
_entry.id   AF-A0A6L3NES2-F1
#
_cell.length_a   1.000
_cell.length_b   1.000
_cell.length_c   1.000
_cell.angle_alpha   90.00
_cell.angle_beta   90.00
_cell.angle_gamma   90.00
#
_symmetry.space_group_name_H-M   'P 1'
#
loop_
_entity.id
_entity.type
_entity.pdbx_description
1 polymer ?
#
loop_
_entity_poly.entity_id
_entity_poly.type
_entity_poly.pdbx_seq_one_letter_code
_entity_poly.pdbx_strand_id
1 'polypeptide(L)'
;MSDVQQGILAPIDTAARYLTFTISNNGNVAAALTALRELVDGRGTVAGFGHALAAHLGRPVPGLTEYPAFAVNDRTLPITPADVWVWLRGDDRGELVLRARAI
;
A
#
# COMPACT_ATOMS: atom_id res chain seq x y z
N MET A 1 1.53 -22.36 -0.04
CA MET A 1 1.49 -20.91 -0.32
C MET A 1 0.29 -20.37 0.42
N SER A 2 0.45 -19.33 1.23
CA SER A 2 -0.70 -18.66 1.84
C SER A 2 -1.24 -17.64 0.84
N ASP A 3 -2.55 -17.62 0.64
CA ASP A 3 -3.23 -16.63 -0.22
C ASP A 3 -3.29 -15.23 0.42
N VAL A 4 -2.73 -15.07 1.62
CA VAL A 4 -2.81 -13.83 2.41
C VAL A 4 -1.41 -13.36 2.80
N GLN A 5 -1.19 -12.05 2.69
CA GLN A 5 -0.03 -11.37 3.28
C GLN A 5 -0.12 -11.47 4.81
N GLN A 6 0.65 -12.38 5.40
CA GLN A 6 0.65 -12.71 6.83
C GLN A 6 0.87 -11.49 7.75
N GLY A 7 1.59 -10.48 7.27
CA GLY A 7 1.79 -9.21 7.95
C GLY A 7 0.48 -8.45 8.22
N ILE A 8 -0.66 -8.82 7.63
CA ILE A 8 -1.96 -8.22 7.98
C ILE A 8 -2.45 -8.70 9.35
N LEU A 9 -2.18 -9.96 9.70
CA LEU A 9 -2.72 -10.62 10.91
C LEU A 9 -1.66 -10.89 11.98
N ALA A 10 -0.37 -10.76 11.65
CA ALA A 10 0.70 -10.97 12.61
C ALA A 10 0.73 -9.88 13.70
N PRO A 11 1.18 -10.19 14.93
CA PRO A 11 1.31 -9.22 16.02
C PRO A 11 2.08 -7.97 15.61
N ILE A 12 1.77 -6.81 16.20
CA ILE A 12 2.40 -5.54 15.81
C ILE A 12 3.86 -5.50 16.27
N ASP A 13 4.77 -5.13 15.36
CA ASP A 13 6.20 -4.95 15.65
C ASP A 13 6.48 -3.58 16.30
N THR A 14 7.67 -3.41 16.86
CA THR A 14 8.03 -2.17 17.58
C THR A 14 8.26 -0.96 16.67
N ALA A 15 8.45 -1.17 15.36
CA ALA A 15 8.57 -0.12 14.37
C ALA A 15 7.81 -0.42 13.07
N ALA A 16 7.40 0.65 12.39
CA ALA A 16 6.77 0.57 11.09
C ALA A 16 7.07 1.81 10.25
N ARG A 17 6.94 1.66 8.93
CA ARG A 17 6.92 2.78 7.98
C ARG A 17 5.85 2.55 6.93
N TYR A 18 5.11 3.61 6.62
CA TYR A 18 4.06 3.60 5.61
C TYR A 18 4.50 4.46 4.43
N LEU A 19 4.51 3.87 3.24
CA LEU A 19 4.82 4.54 1.98
C LEU A 19 3.53 4.59 1.15
N THR A 20 3.27 5.74 0.54
CA THR A 20 2.10 5.96 -0.32
C THR A 20 2.58 6.53 -1.65
N PHE A 21 2.16 5.91 -2.75
CA PHE A 21 2.53 6.31 -4.10
C PHE A 21 1.29 6.61 -4.93
N THR A 22 1.44 7.54 -5.85
CA THR A 22 0.45 7.86 -6.90
C THR A 22 1.08 7.67 -8.27
N ILE A 23 0.27 7.25 -9.24
CA ILE A 23 0.71 7.03 -10.62
C ILE A 23 0.97 8.41 -11.25
N SER A 24 2.23 8.67 -11.59
CA SER A 24 2.64 9.86 -12.35
C SER A 24 2.83 9.59 -13.84
N ASN A 25 3.03 8.32 -14.22
CA ASN A 25 3.23 7.88 -15.60
C ASN A 25 2.53 6.54 -15.87
N ASN A 26 1.49 6.58 -16.69
CA ASN A 26 0.65 5.44 -17.04
C ASN A 26 1.38 4.33 -17.81
N GLY A 27 2.43 4.65 -18.56
CA GLY A 27 3.13 3.67 -19.40
C GLY A 27 3.97 2.64 -18.64
N ASN A 28 4.28 2.89 -17.36
CA ASN A 28 5.24 2.11 -16.58
C ASN A 28 4.60 1.33 -15.41
N VAL A 29 3.28 1.38 -15.25
CA VAL A 29 2.60 0.85 -14.05
C VAL A 29 2.81 -0.66 -13.91
N ALA A 30 2.63 -1.43 -14.98
CA ALA A 30 2.76 -2.89 -14.93
C ALA A 30 4.21 -3.33 -14.58
N ALA A 31 5.22 -2.68 -15.15
CA ALA A 31 6.62 -2.98 -14.85
C ALA A 31 6.99 -2.57 -13.42
N ALA A 32 6.51 -1.41 -12.95
CA ALA A 32 6.71 -0.97 -11.56
C ALA A 32 6.09 -1.96 -10.56
N LEU A 33 4.86 -2.44 -10.80
CA LEU A 33 4.22 -3.45 -9.95
C LEU A 33 4.94 -4.80 -9.99
N THR A 34 5.52 -5.16 -11.14
CA THR A 34 6.35 -6.37 -11.26
C THR A 34 7.63 -6.24 -10.43
N ALA A 35 8.29 -5.08 -10.46
CA ALA A 35 9.46 -4.82 -9.62
C ALA A 35 9.09 -4.80 -8.13
N LEU A 36 7.96 -4.19 -7.76
CA LEU A 36 7.47 -4.15 -6.38
C LEU A 36 7.20 -5.56 -5.85
N ARG A 37 6.65 -6.46 -6.67
CA ARG A 37 6.38 -7.85 -6.28
C ARG A 37 7.61 -8.56 -5.71
N GLU A 38 8.80 -8.29 -6.25
CA GLU A 38 10.05 -8.90 -5.79
C GLU A 38 10.47 -8.43 -4.38
N LEU A 39 9.92 -7.30 -3.91
CA LEU A 39 10.23 -6.69 -2.60
C LEU A 39 9.16 -6.98 -1.53
N VAL A 40 7.98 -7.47 -1.94
CA VAL A 40 6.83 -7.72 -1.07
C VAL A 40 6.84 -9.18 -0.62
N ASP A 41 7.40 -9.42 0.56
CA ASP A 41 7.43 -10.76 1.19
C ASP A 41 6.10 -11.16 1.86
N GLY A 42 5.16 -10.21 1.99
CA GLY A 42 3.87 -10.39 2.62
C GLY A 42 3.90 -10.52 4.15
N ARG A 43 5.06 -10.38 4.81
CA ARG A 43 5.20 -10.40 6.27
C ARG A 43 5.90 -9.14 6.79
N GLY A 44 7.14 -8.90 6.36
CA GLY A 44 7.91 -7.71 6.69
C GLY A 44 7.59 -6.51 5.78
N THR A 45 7.11 -6.79 4.57
CA THR A 45 6.68 -5.82 3.58
C THR A 45 5.31 -6.24 3.07
N VAL A 46 4.29 -5.43 3.36
CA VAL A 46 2.91 -5.67 2.95
C VAL A 46 2.49 -4.59 1.95
N ALA A 47 1.88 -4.98 0.84
CA ALA A 47 1.36 -4.07 -0.17
C ALA A 47 -0.17 -3.98 -0.12
N GLY A 48 -0.71 -2.79 -0.38
CA GLY A 48 -2.12 -2.54 -0.63
C GLY A 48 -2.29 -1.74 -1.92
N PHE A 49 -3.41 -1.97 -2.61
CA PHE A 49 -3.73 -1.32 -3.87
C PHE A 49 -5.02 -0.53 -3.74
N GLY A 50 -4.98 0.73 -4.17
CA GLY A 50 -6.12 1.63 -4.15
C GLY A 50 -7.11 1.35 -5.27
N HIS A 51 -8.32 1.88 -5.11
CA HIS A 51 -9.39 1.77 -6.11
C HIS A 51 -8.97 2.32 -7.49
N ALA A 52 -8.30 3.47 -7.51
CA ALA A 52 -7.85 4.11 -8.75
C ALA A 52 -6.84 3.25 -9.54
N LEU A 53 -5.89 2.60 -8.86
CA LEU A 53 -4.98 1.64 -9.49
C LEU A 53 -5.72 0.42 -10.06
N ALA A 54 -6.64 -0.17 -9.29
CA ALA A 54 -7.41 -1.32 -9.74
C ALA A 54 -8.24 -0.99 -10.99
N ALA A 55 -8.86 0.20 -11.01
CA ALA A 55 -9.57 0.72 -12.18
C ALA A 55 -8.63 0.96 -13.37
N HIS A 56 -7.46 1.58 -13.14
CA HIS A 56 -6.45 1.83 -14.15
C HIS A 56 -5.96 0.54 -14.84
N LEU A 57 -5.79 -0.53 -14.08
CA LEU A 57 -5.39 -1.84 -14.61
C LEU A 57 -6.52 -2.63 -15.28
N GLY A 58 -7.76 -2.12 -15.26
CA GLY A 58 -8.94 -2.85 -15.73
C GLY A 58 -9.22 -4.11 -14.91
N ARG A 59 -8.84 -4.12 -13.62
CA ARG A 59 -8.97 -5.26 -12.70
C ARG A 59 -9.71 -4.84 -11.44
N PRO A 60 -11.03 -4.59 -11.52
CA PRO A 60 -11.82 -4.22 -10.36
C PRO A 60 -11.82 -5.37 -9.33
N VAL A 61 -11.67 -5.02 -8.06
CA VAL A 61 -11.75 -5.96 -6.93
C VAL A 61 -13.12 -5.80 -6.27
N PRO A 62 -13.93 -6.87 -6.15
CA PRO A 62 -15.22 -6.79 -5.47
C PRO A 62 -15.07 -6.23 -4.05
N GLY A 63 -15.86 -5.21 -3.72
CA GLY A 63 -15.83 -4.52 -2.42
C GLY A 63 -14.75 -3.45 -2.27
N LEU A 64 -13.83 -3.29 -3.23
CA LEU A 64 -12.87 -2.17 -3.23
C LEU A 64 -13.52 -0.91 -3.81
N THR A 65 -13.88 0.02 -2.93
CA THR A 65 -14.45 1.32 -3.29
C THR A 65 -13.52 2.45 -2.86
N GLU A 66 -13.78 3.66 -3.36
CA GLU A 66 -13.12 4.87 -2.84
C GLU A 66 -13.46 5.07 -1.36
N TYR A 67 -12.56 5.77 -0.65
CA TYR A 67 -12.80 6.12 0.74
C TYR A 67 -13.99 7.09 0.83
N PRO A 68 -15.01 6.82 1.66
CA PRO A 68 -16.20 7.64 1.71
C PRO A 68 -15.91 9.04 2.27
N ALA A 69 -16.60 10.04 1.75
CA ALA A 69 -16.56 11.39 2.29
C ALA A 69 -17.29 11.44 3.64
N PHE A 70 -16.61 11.97 4.66
CA PHE A 70 -17.21 12.20 5.97
C PHE A 70 -17.23 13.69 6.29
N ALA A 71 -18.36 14.15 6.82
CA ALA A 71 -18.52 15.47 7.39
C ALA A 71 -19.15 15.35 8.79
N VAL A 72 -18.59 16.09 9.75
CA VAL A 72 -19.15 16.22 11.10
C VAL A 72 -19.28 17.72 11.38
N ASN A 73 -20.51 18.17 11.58
CA ASN A 73 -20.86 19.59 11.69
C ASN A 73 -20.33 20.38 10.47
N ASP A 74 -19.49 21.37 10.72
CA ASP A 74 -18.86 22.27 9.76
C ASP A 74 -17.48 21.77 9.28
N ARG A 75 -17.06 20.56 9.67
CA ARG A 75 -15.74 20.00 9.34
C ARG A 75 -15.87 18.86 8.35
N THR A 76 -15.10 18.94 7.27
CA THR A 76 -14.92 17.84 6.31
C THR A 76 -13.62 17.10 6.60
N LEU A 77 -13.67 15.76 6.56
CA LEU A 77 -12.46 14.95 6.62
C LEU A 77 -11.82 14.94 5.22
N PRO A 78 -10.57 15.41 5.06
CA PRO A 78 -9.90 15.35 3.77
C PRO A 78 -9.69 13.90 3.32
N ILE A 79 -10.04 13.64 2.06
CA ILE A 79 -9.80 12.35 1.41
C ILE A 79 -8.45 12.42 0.70
N THR A 80 -7.54 11.52 1.07
CA THR A 80 -6.18 11.45 0.53
C THR A 80 -5.92 10.06 -0.04
N PRO A 81 -6.42 9.76 -1.26
CA PRO A 81 -6.27 8.44 -1.85
C PRO A 81 -4.82 8.19 -2.27
N ALA A 82 -4.44 6.91 -2.30
CA ALA A 82 -3.17 6.45 -2.84
C ALA A 82 -3.42 5.29 -3.81
N ASP A 83 -2.58 5.17 -4.84
CA ASP A 83 -2.66 4.09 -5.82
C ASP A 83 -1.99 2.82 -5.30
N VAL A 84 -0.83 2.99 -4.65
CA VAL A 84 -0.10 1.93 -3.95
C VAL A 84 0.21 2.38 -2.53
N TRP A 85 -0.02 1.48 -1.59
CA TRP A 85 0.39 1.61 -0.21
C TRP A 85 1.35 0.47 0.14
N VAL A 86 2.47 0.78 0.80
CA VAL A 86 3.39 -0.22 1.30
C VAL A 86 3.60 -0.01 2.79
N TRP A 87 3.37 -1.07 3.57
CA TRP A 87 3.61 -1.13 4.99
C TRP A 87 4.86 -1.97 5.26
N LEU A 88 5.91 -1.29 5.73
CA LEU A 88 7.13 -1.90 6.20
C LEU A 88 7.03 -2.13 7.70
N ARG A 89 7.37 -3.35 8.09
CA ARG A 89 7.21 -3.92 9.43
C ARG A 89 8.55 -4.44 9.95
N GLY A 90 8.87 -4.19 11.21
CA GLY A 90 10.05 -4.76 11.85
C GLY A 90 10.41 -4.06 13.16
N ASP A 91 11.50 -4.50 13.79
CA ASP A 91 11.92 -3.97 15.09
C ASP A 91 13.12 -3.01 15.01
N ASP A 92 13.72 -2.88 13.82
CA ASP A 92 14.86 -1.99 13.56
C ASP A 92 14.46 -0.85 12.63
N ARG A 93 14.52 0.39 13.15
CA ARG A 93 14.19 1.60 12.42
C ARG A 93 15.18 1.92 11.30
N GLY A 94 16.47 1.61 11.47
CA GLY A 94 17.50 1.84 10.48
C GLY A 94 17.34 0.91 9.27
N GLU A 95 17.05 -0.35 9.55
CA GLU A 95 16.74 -1.34 8.53
C GLU A 95 15.48 -0.96 7.72
N LEU A 96 14.42 -0.47 8.39
CA LEU A 96 13.22 0.05 7.73
C LEU A 96 13.50 1.24 6.80
N VAL A 97 14.46 2.10 7.15
CA VAL A 97 14.88 3.22 6.27
C VAL A 97 15.58 2.71 5.02
N LEU A 98 16.42 1.68 5.13
CA LEU A 98 17.10 1.09 3.99
C LEU A 98 16.11 0.38 3.05
N ARG A 99 15.18 -0.42 3.60
CA ARG A 99 14.10 -1.04 2.81
C ARG A 99 13.24 -0.01 2.09
N ALA A 100 12.90 1.09 2.76
CA ALA A 100 12.11 2.16 2.16
C ALA A 100 12.81 2.90 1.01
N ARG A 101 14.13 2.82 0.89
CA ARG A 101 14.88 3.40 -0.24
C ARG A 101 14.98 2.45 -1.43
N ALA A 102 14.87 1.14 -1.17
CA ALA A 102 14.89 0.12 -2.22
C ALA A 102 13.55 0.03 -2.96
N ILE A 103 12.48 0.50 -2.32
CA ILE A 103 11.13 0.63 -2.88
C ILE A 103 10.98 2.01 -3.52
#